data_AF-A0A4Q8LEN5-F1
#
_entry.id   AF-A0A4Q8LEN5-F1
#
_cell.length_a   1.000
_cell.length_b   1.000
_cell.length_c   1.000
_cell.angle_alpha   90.00
_cell.angle_beta   90.00
_cell.angle_gamma   90.00
#
_symmetry.space_group_name_H-M   'P 1'
#
loop_
_entity.id
_entity.type
_entity.pdbx_description
1 polymer ?
#
loop_
_entity_poly.entity_id
_entity_poly.type
_entity_poly.pdbx_seq_one_letter_code
_entity_poly.pdbx_strand_id
1 'polypeptide(L)'
;MRAIAFAARRLARYGFRVGLLLAVLGVGACARNKVQPVQPVPAPIIIRVPEARYVPIPEEMTEACRWVADGALRDVLVVARGRRQCLERYESQLRQIRAVQGTPVPVSSELGGKP
;
A
#
# COMPACT_ATOMS: atom_id res chain seq x y z
N MET A 1 -90.73 0.26 28.28
CA MET A 1 -89.66 -0.36 27.46
C MET A 1 -88.73 0.70 26.84
N ARG A 2 -87.99 1.51 27.62
CA ARG A 2 -87.08 2.56 27.07
C ARG A 2 -85.70 2.63 27.72
N ALA A 3 -85.49 2.04 28.90
CA ALA A 3 -84.23 2.12 29.63
C ALA A 3 -83.11 1.20 29.08
N ILE A 4 -83.47 0.04 28.51
CA ILE A 4 -82.50 -0.99 28.10
C ILE A 4 -81.72 -0.58 26.83
N ALA A 5 -82.35 0.19 25.94
CA ALA A 5 -81.76 0.62 24.67
C ALA A 5 -80.64 1.67 24.84
N PHE A 6 -80.58 2.39 25.97
CA PHE A 6 -79.61 3.46 26.19
C PHE A 6 -78.28 2.92 26.76
N ALA A 7 -78.32 1.84 27.55
CA ALA A 7 -77.14 1.19 28.10
C ALA A 7 -76.31 0.48 27.01
N ALA A 8 -76.96 -0.20 26.07
CA ALA A 8 -76.31 -0.88 24.94
C ALA A 8 -75.57 0.09 24.00
N ARG A 9 -76.14 1.29 23.79
CA ARG A 9 -75.52 2.33 22.95
C ARG A 9 -74.31 3.01 23.61
N ARG A 10 -74.22 3.02 24.95
CA ARG A 10 -73.04 3.52 25.68
C ARG A 10 -71.89 2.53 25.65
N LEU A 11 -72.16 1.23 25.79
CA LEU A 11 -71.16 0.16 25.72
C LEU A 11 -70.52 0.06 24.33
N ALA A 12 -71.32 0.17 23.26
CA ALA A 12 -70.82 0.17 21.88
C ALA A 12 -69.92 1.38 21.55
N ARG A 13 -70.23 2.57 22.10
CA ARG A 13 -69.40 3.78 21.93
C ARG A 13 -68.09 3.73 22.72
N TYR A 14 -68.08 3.07 23.88
CA TYR A 14 -66.86 2.87 24.67
C TYR A 14 -65.93 1.87 23.99
N GLY A 15 -66.45 0.75 23.46
CA GLY A 15 -65.64 -0.22 22.72
C GLY A 15 -64.97 0.38 21.47
N PHE A 16 -65.68 1.22 20.72
CA PHE A 16 -65.12 1.90 19.54
C PHE A 16 -64.02 2.91 19.91
N ARG A 17 -64.18 3.67 21.00
CA ARG A 17 -63.17 4.63 21.47
C ARG A 17 -61.92 3.95 22.01
N VAL A 18 -62.07 2.85 22.74
CA VAL A 18 -60.95 2.06 23.25
C VAL A 18 -60.19 1.38 22.10
N GLY A 19 -60.92 0.85 21.10
CA GLY A 19 -60.31 0.30 19.89
C GLY A 19 -59.54 1.33 19.08
N LEU A 20 -60.09 2.56 18.93
CA LEU A 20 -59.42 3.65 18.23
C LEU A 20 -58.16 4.12 18.95
N LEU A 21 -58.18 4.20 20.29
CA LEU A 21 -57.00 4.58 21.08
C LEU A 21 -55.88 3.53 21.01
N LEU A 22 -56.23 2.24 21.04
CA LEU A 22 -55.26 1.16 20.85
C LEU A 22 -54.64 1.16 19.45
N ALA A 23 -55.42 1.46 18.41
CA ALA A 23 -54.92 1.58 17.05
C ALA A 23 -53.93 2.74 16.88
N VAL A 24 -54.21 3.91 17.45
CA VAL A 24 -53.31 5.08 17.38
C VAL A 24 -52.00 4.82 18.13
N LEU A 25 -52.04 4.15 19.28
CA LEU A 25 -50.84 3.77 20.03
C LEU A 25 -49.98 2.74 19.27
N GLY A 26 -50.60 1.82 18.53
CA GLY A 26 -49.89 0.80 17.74
C GLY A 26 -49.08 1.37 16.57
N VAL A 27 -49.57 2.41 15.89
CA VAL A 27 -48.90 2.99 14.71
C VAL A 27 -47.64 3.79 15.10
N GLY A 28 -47.56 4.32 16.33
CA GLY A 28 -46.39 5.05 16.83
C GLY A 28 -45.14 4.19 17.08
N ALA A 29 -45.30 2.88 17.23
CA ALA A 29 -44.20 1.97 17.57
C ALA A 29 -43.31 1.58 16.37
N CYS A 30 -43.78 1.74 15.13
CA CYS A 30 -43.06 1.29 13.93
C CYS A 30 -42.16 2.36 13.28
N ALA A 31 -42.18 3.61 13.75
CA ALA A 31 -41.45 4.71 13.12
C ALA A 31 -39.94 4.79 13.49
N ARG A 32 -39.37 3.77 14.15
CA ARG A 32 -38.06 3.86 14.79
C ARG A 32 -36.90 3.14 14.10
N ASN A 33 -37.04 2.75 12.83
CA ASN A 33 -35.90 2.29 12.04
C ASN A 33 -35.12 3.48 11.45
N LYS A 34 -34.30 4.13 12.29
CA LYS A 34 -33.27 5.05 11.80
C LYS A 34 -32.12 4.22 11.22
N VAL A 35 -32.14 4.00 9.91
CA VAL A 35 -30.97 3.55 9.16
C VAL A 35 -29.89 4.61 9.34
N GLN A 36 -28.83 4.28 10.08
CA GLN A 36 -27.68 5.18 10.18
C GLN A 36 -26.99 5.26 8.82
N PRO A 37 -26.71 6.47 8.30
CA PRO A 37 -25.99 6.61 7.05
C PRO A 37 -24.58 6.04 7.21
N VAL A 38 -24.22 5.10 6.33
CA VAL A 38 -22.85 4.59 6.21
C VAL A 38 -21.96 5.77 5.84
N GLN A 39 -20.99 6.09 6.68
CA GLN A 39 -20.05 7.16 6.36
C GLN A 39 -19.16 6.71 5.20
N PRO A 40 -18.96 7.55 4.16
CA PRO A 40 -18.06 7.23 3.07
C PRO A 40 -16.63 7.12 3.61
N VAL A 41 -15.96 6.01 3.28
CA VAL A 41 -14.55 5.83 3.62
C VAL A 41 -13.74 6.86 2.82
N PRO A 42 -12.84 7.64 3.46
CA PRO A 42 -12.02 8.61 2.75
C PRO A 42 -11.16 7.92 1.71
N ALA A 43 -10.99 8.56 0.56
CA ALA A 43 -10.16 8.04 -0.52
C ALA A 43 -8.70 7.84 -0.03
N PRO A 44 -8.01 6.78 -0.48
CA PRO A 44 -6.65 6.52 -0.08
C PRO A 44 -5.70 7.64 -0.55
N ILE A 45 -4.81 8.06 0.35
CA ILE A 45 -3.78 9.05 0.06
C ILE A 45 -2.62 8.34 -0.66
N ILE A 46 -2.35 8.74 -1.90
CA ILE A 46 -1.23 8.22 -2.68
C ILE A 46 0.02 9.05 -2.36
N ILE A 47 0.96 8.46 -1.62
CA ILE A 47 2.26 9.06 -1.34
C ILE A 47 3.26 8.53 -2.39
N ARG A 48 3.78 9.42 -3.23
CA ARG A 48 4.85 9.07 -4.17
C ARG A 48 6.18 9.06 -3.43
N VAL A 49 6.75 7.89 -3.23
CA VAL A 49 8.09 7.73 -2.66
C VAL A 49 9.10 7.71 -3.80
N PRO A 50 10.12 8.59 -3.79
CA PRO A 50 11.21 8.51 -4.75
C PRO A 50 12.07 7.28 -4.44
N GLU A 51 12.03 6.28 -5.31
CA GLU A 51 12.93 5.13 -5.23
C GLU A 51 14.28 5.49 -5.86
N ALA A 52 15.36 5.36 -5.09
CA ALA A 52 16.71 5.42 -5.63
C ALA A 52 16.98 4.16 -6.44
N ARG A 53 17.03 4.27 -7.77
CA ARG A 53 17.46 3.18 -8.65
C ARG A 53 18.98 3.22 -8.80
N TYR A 54 19.65 2.22 -8.27
CA TYR A 54 21.10 2.04 -8.44
C TYR A 54 21.40 1.38 -9.78
N VAL A 55 22.50 1.77 -10.42
CA VAL A 55 22.99 1.13 -11.64
C VAL A 55 23.73 -0.15 -11.24
N PRO A 56 23.35 -1.32 -11.78
CA PRO A 56 24.08 -2.55 -11.50
C PRO A 56 25.49 -2.46 -12.11
N ILE A 57 26.52 -2.54 -11.27
CA ILE A 57 27.90 -2.67 -11.72
C ILE A 57 28.20 -4.18 -11.82
N PRO A 58 28.65 -4.68 -12.97
CA PRO A 58 29.00 -6.10 -13.13
C PRO A 58 30.07 -6.54 -12.12
N GLU A 59 29.96 -7.77 -11.60
CA GLU A 59 30.86 -8.27 -10.55
C GLU A 59 32.32 -8.33 -11.03
N GLU A 60 32.55 -8.62 -12.32
CA GLU A 60 33.89 -8.64 -12.91
C GLU A 60 34.63 -7.29 -12.81
N MET A 61 33.90 -6.17 -12.64
CA MET A 61 34.48 -4.84 -12.48
C MET A 61 34.89 -4.54 -11.03
N THR A 62 34.35 -5.28 -10.05
CA THR A 62 34.65 -5.11 -8.62
C THR A 62 35.60 -6.18 -8.07
N GLU A 63 35.90 -7.21 -8.87
CA GLU A 63 36.86 -8.26 -8.52
C GLU A 63 38.25 -7.71 -8.17
N ALA A 64 38.74 -8.12 -7.00
CA ALA A 64 40.10 -7.83 -6.56
C ALA A 64 41.12 -8.65 -7.35
N CYS A 65 42.09 -7.97 -7.95
CA CYS A 65 43.26 -8.59 -8.56
C CYS A 65 44.13 -9.22 -7.47
N ARG A 66 44.56 -10.46 -7.69
CA ARG A 66 45.47 -11.19 -6.80
C ARG A 66 46.90 -11.09 -7.32
N TRP A 67 47.81 -10.58 -6.50
CA TRP A 67 49.25 -10.64 -6.73
C TRP A 67 49.97 -10.93 -5.42
N VAL A 68 51.22 -11.38 -5.51
CA VAL A 68 52.09 -11.58 -4.35
C VAL A 68 52.48 -10.19 -3.82
N ALA A 69 51.97 -9.82 -2.64
CA ALA A 69 52.19 -8.50 -2.05
C ALA A 69 53.67 -8.30 -1.65
N ASP A 70 54.28 -9.34 -1.06
CA ASP A 70 55.63 -9.32 -0.51
C ASP A 70 56.41 -10.57 -0.95
N GLY A 71 57.71 -10.42 -1.16
CA GLY A 71 58.62 -11.50 -1.57
C GLY A 71 60.04 -11.26 -1.11
N ALA A 72 60.93 -12.25 -1.29
CA ALA A 72 62.34 -12.07 -0.99
C ALA A 72 62.97 -11.03 -1.93
N LEU A 73 64.12 -10.45 -1.54
CA LEU A 73 64.79 -9.42 -2.34
C LEU A 73 65.12 -9.89 -3.78
N ARG A 74 65.37 -11.19 -3.96
CA ARG A 74 65.59 -11.82 -5.27
C ARG A 74 64.35 -11.81 -6.18
N ASP A 75 63.15 -11.66 -5.60
CA ASP A 75 61.86 -11.77 -6.29
C ASP A 75 61.23 -10.38 -6.58
N VAL A 76 61.94 -9.28 -6.29
CA VAL A 76 61.43 -7.91 -6.42
C VAL A 76 60.88 -7.61 -7.81
N LEU A 77 61.52 -8.12 -8.88
CA LEU A 77 61.04 -7.90 -10.24
C LEU A 77 59.71 -8.61 -10.52
N VAL A 78 59.50 -9.79 -9.93
CA VAL A 78 58.26 -10.55 -10.07
C VAL A 78 57.13 -9.85 -9.32
N VAL A 79 57.38 -9.43 -8.08
CA VAL A 79 56.42 -8.68 -7.25
C VAL A 79 56.06 -7.34 -7.91
N ALA A 80 57.05 -6.58 -8.39
CA ALA A 80 56.82 -5.29 -9.05
C ALA A 80 56.00 -5.45 -10.34
N ARG A 81 56.29 -6.48 -11.15
CA ARG A 81 55.54 -6.77 -12.37
C ARG A 81 54.09 -7.16 -12.06
N GLY A 82 53.87 -8.03 -11.06
CA GLY A 82 52.54 -8.42 -10.62
C GLY A 82 51.71 -7.21 -10.13
N ARG A 83 52.34 -6.34 -9.33
CA ARG A 83 51.68 -5.11 -8.86
C ARG A 83 51.31 -4.17 -10.00
N ARG A 84 52.20 -3.97 -10.96
CA ARG A 84 51.93 -3.15 -12.15
C ARG A 84 50.74 -3.69 -12.95
N GLN A 85 50.73 -5.00 -13.22
CA GLN A 85 49.63 -5.63 -13.95
C GLN A 85 48.28 -5.47 -13.24
N CYS A 86 48.26 -5.62 -11.92
CA CYS A 86 47.03 -5.41 -11.16
C CYS A 86 46.57 -3.94 -11.16
N LEU A 87 47.49 -2.98 -11.08
CA LEU A 87 47.16 -1.56 -11.19
C LEU A 87 46.55 -1.23 -12.56
N GLU A 88 47.16 -1.71 -13.65
CA GLU A 88 46.64 -1.50 -15.01
C GLU A 88 45.22 -2.09 -15.17
N ARG A 89 44.95 -3.25 -14.57
CA ARG A 89 43.61 -3.84 -14.52
C ARG A 89 42.62 -2.94 -13.76
N TYR A 90 42.96 -2.47 -12.57
CA TYR A 90 42.07 -1.60 -11.79
C TYR A 90 41.75 -0.29 -12.51
N GLU A 91 42.73 0.32 -13.17
CA GLU A 91 42.48 1.51 -13.99
C GLU A 91 41.51 1.22 -15.13
N SER A 92 41.60 0.03 -15.74
CA SER A 92 40.66 -0.40 -16.79
C SER A 92 39.24 -0.60 -16.26
N GLN A 93 39.08 -1.25 -15.10
CA GLN A 93 37.80 -1.44 -14.44
C GLN A 93 37.16 -0.10 -14.05
N LEU A 94 37.95 0.84 -13.51
CA LEU A 94 37.48 2.18 -13.19
C LEU A 94 37.01 2.94 -14.43
N ARG A 95 37.67 2.78 -15.58
CA ARG A 95 37.20 3.38 -16.84
C ARG A 95 35.86 2.79 -17.29
N GLN A 96 35.67 1.48 -17.16
CA GLN A 96 34.41 0.81 -17.49
C GLN A 96 33.28 1.24 -16.56
N ILE A 97 33.54 1.29 -15.25
CA ILE A 97 32.58 1.79 -14.26
C ILE A 97 32.15 3.22 -14.59
N ARG A 98 33.10 4.11 -14.91
CA ARG A 98 32.77 5.50 -15.32
C ARG A 98 31.89 5.58 -16.57
N ALA A 99 32.01 4.64 -17.49
CA ALA A 99 31.20 4.62 -18.72
C ALA A 99 29.74 4.23 -18.44
N VAL A 100 29.51 3.43 -17.40
CA VAL A 100 28.18 2.92 -17.02
C VAL A 100 27.56 3.74 -15.88
N GLN A 101 28.38 4.35 -15.03
CA GLN A 101 27.93 5.17 -13.91
C GLN A 101 27.23 6.44 -14.40
N GLY A 102 25.98 6.64 -13.99
CA GLY A 102 25.17 7.81 -14.37
C GLY A 102 24.27 7.59 -15.58
N THR A 103 24.30 6.42 -16.22
CA THR A 103 23.29 6.09 -17.24
C THR A 103 21.95 5.75 -16.57
N PRO A 104 20.82 6.32 -17.03
CA PRO A 104 19.51 6.06 -16.42
C PRO A 104 19.12 4.60 -16.62
N VAL A 105 18.75 3.92 -15.51
CA VAL A 105 18.18 2.57 -15.57
C VAL A 105 16.78 2.68 -16.18
N PRO A 106 16.47 1.99 -17.30
CA PRO A 106 15.15 2.05 -17.91
C PRO A 106 14.08 1.65 -16.88
N VAL A 107 13.09 2.52 -16.72
CA VAL A 107 11.84 2.20 -16.02
C VAL A 107 11.10 1.18 -16.86
N SER A 108 11.18 -0.09 -16.44
CA SER A 108 10.30 -1.16 -16.88
C SER A 108 8.86 -0.73 -16.63
N SER A 109 8.24 -0.18 -17.67
CA SER A 109 6.84 0.23 -17.71
C SER A 109 5.93 -0.99 -17.85
N GLU A 110 6.09 -1.98 -16.97
CA GLU A 110 5.31 -3.23 -16.94
C GLU A 110 4.41 -3.35 -15.71
N LEU A 111 3.97 -2.22 -15.17
CA LEU A 111 2.74 -2.20 -14.36
C LEU A 111 1.71 -1.33 -15.06
N GLY A 112 1.35 -1.77 -16.26
CA GLY A 112 0.03 -1.53 -16.82
C GLY A 112 -1.00 -2.26 -15.97
N GLY A 113 -1.92 -1.50 -15.38
CA GLY A 113 -3.00 -2.00 -14.54
C GLY A 113 -4.28 -1.17 -14.66
N LYS A 114 -4.66 -0.90 -15.92
CA LYS A 114 -5.98 -0.51 -16.49
C LYS A 114 -6.77 0.69 -15.90
N PRO A 115 -7.37 1.57 -16.74
CA PRO A 115 -8.27 2.64 -16.29
C PRO A 115 -9.53 2.10 -15.59
#